data_AF-A0A523DG53-F1
#
_entry.id   AF-A0A523DG53-F1
#
_cell.length_a   1.000
_cell.length_b   1.000
_cell.length_c   1.000
_cell.angle_alpha   90.00
_cell.angle_beta   90.00
_cell.angle_gamma   90.00
#
_symmetry.space_group_name_H-M   'P 1'
#
loop_
_entity.id
_entity.type
_entity.pdbx_description
1 polymer ?
#
loop_
_entity_poly.entity_id
_entity_poly.type
_entity_poly.pdbx_seq_one_letter_code
_entity_poly.pdbx_strand_id
1 'polypeptide(L)'
;MARKTSEARRLERAEELVSTLWTPVWVCPSCGRPFAQLDQSHTCGPESVRSYLEGKSPHAIALYRRFAELVRRCGPVAIVPGRAGIAFHVRGTFAAIDRLTARTLSAHVVLSRRHHDPRFTKVEVRAPRHQTHYFRVQTLDDLDEDVAGWLAEAYQVDGRDE
;
A
#
# COMPACT_ATOMS: atom_id res chain seq x y z
N MET A 1 -25.02 -11.62 -26.30
CA MET A 1 -24.87 -11.66 -24.83
C MET A 1 -23.77 -12.66 -24.48
N ALA A 2 -22.56 -12.18 -24.15
CA ALA A 2 -21.44 -13.05 -23.81
C ALA A 2 -21.63 -13.66 -22.42
N ARG A 3 -21.60 -14.99 -22.32
CA ARG A 3 -21.63 -15.69 -21.04
C ARG A 3 -20.27 -15.48 -20.35
N LYS A 4 -20.26 -14.76 -19.22
CA LYS A 4 -19.05 -14.61 -18.37
C LYS A 4 -18.51 -16.00 -17.98
N THR A 5 -17.19 -16.16 -18.03
CA THR A 5 -16.46 -17.40 -17.67
C THR A 5 -16.65 -17.76 -16.19
N SER A 6 -16.48 -19.05 -15.86
CA SER A 6 -16.66 -19.60 -14.51
C SER A 6 -15.75 -18.97 -13.44
N GLU A 7 -14.62 -18.41 -13.86
CA GLU A 7 -13.65 -17.72 -13.00
C GLU A 7 -14.13 -16.31 -12.63
N ALA A 8 -14.69 -15.56 -13.59
CA ALA A 8 -15.28 -14.25 -13.34
C ALA A 8 -16.46 -14.33 -12.35
N ARG A 9 -17.31 -15.36 -12.47
CA ARG A 9 -18.38 -15.63 -11.49
C ARG A 9 -17.87 -16.03 -10.11
N ARG A 10 -16.70 -16.67 -10.01
CA ARG A 10 -16.07 -17.00 -8.73
C ARG A 10 -15.50 -15.76 -8.05
N LEU A 11 -14.88 -14.86 -8.82
CA LEU A 11 -14.36 -13.59 -8.32
C LEU A 11 -15.49 -12.66 -7.88
N GLU A 12 -16.54 -12.50 -8.69
CA GLU A 12 -17.74 -11.72 -8.31
C GLU A 12 -18.39 -12.27 -7.03
N ARG A 13 -18.49 -13.61 -6.90
CA ARG A 13 -19.05 -14.25 -5.70
C ARG A 13 -18.12 -14.17 -4.49
N ALA A 14 -16.81 -14.15 -4.68
CA ALA A 14 -15.83 -13.95 -3.61
C ALA A 14 -15.84 -12.49 -3.13
N GLU A 15 -15.96 -11.51 -4.04
CA GLU A 15 -16.18 -10.10 -3.70
C GLU A 15 -17.50 -9.89 -2.94
N GLU A 16 -18.59 -10.53 -3.37
CA GLU A 16 -19.87 -10.53 -2.63
C GLU A 16 -19.76 -11.19 -1.25
N LEU A 17 -19.04 -12.31 -1.11
CA LEU A 17 -18.83 -12.98 0.17
C LEU A 17 -17.92 -12.16 1.10
N VAL A 18 -16.84 -11.57 0.60
CA VAL A 18 -15.96 -10.67 1.38
C VAL A 18 -16.73 -9.43 1.84
N SER A 19 -17.65 -8.92 1.01
CA SER A 19 -18.54 -7.81 1.37
C SER A 19 -19.63 -8.18 2.39
N THR A 20 -19.94 -9.48 2.55
CA THR A 20 -21.05 -9.96 3.41
C THR A 20 -20.57 -10.54 4.74
N LEU A 21 -19.29 -10.90 4.87
CA LEU A 21 -18.79 -11.65 6.03
C LEU A 21 -18.27 -10.81 7.20
N TRP A 22 -18.28 -9.48 7.11
CA TRP A 22 -17.83 -8.64 8.22
C TRP A 22 -18.79 -7.51 8.51
N THR A 23 -19.71 -7.76 9.46
CA THR A 23 -20.41 -6.68 10.16
C THR A 23 -19.49 -6.14 11.24
N PRO A 24 -19.08 -4.86 11.19
CA PRO A 24 -18.25 -4.28 12.23
C PRO A 24 -19.04 -4.20 13.55
N VAL A 25 -18.40 -4.60 14.64
CA VAL A 25 -18.98 -4.51 15.99
C VAL A 25 -19.05 -3.04 16.45
N TRP A 26 -18.12 -2.22 15.96
CA TRP A 26 -18.06 -0.80 16.27
C TRP A 26 -17.38 -0.03 15.14
N VAL A 27 -17.82 1.21 14.93
CA VAL A 27 -17.20 2.17 14.02
C VAL A 27 -16.74 3.37 14.84
N CYS A 28 -15.46 3.75 14.72
CA CYS A 28 -14.94 4.88 15.47
C CYS A 28 -15.70 6.17 15.08
N PRO A 29 -16.31 6.90 16.03
CA PRO A 29 -17.03 8.14 15.72
C PRO A 29 -16.11 9.27 15.25
N SER A 30 -14.81 9.19 15.54
CA SER A 30 -13.84 10.21 15.15
C SER A 30 -13.18 9.98 13.79
N CYS A 31 -13.07 8.73 13.31
CA CYS A 31 -12.37 8.42 12.05
C CYS A 31 -13.10 7.45 11.12
N GLY A 32 -14.31 7.01 11.45
CA GLY A 32 -15.15 6.18 10.58
C GLY A 32 -14.64 4.75 10.33
N ARG A 33 -13.50 4.33 10.91
CA ARG A 33 -12.94 2.99 10.71
C ARG A 33 -13.79 1.91 11.40
N PRO A 34 -14.09 0.80 10.70
CA PRO A 34 -14.74 -0.39 11.29
C PRO A 34 -13.75 -1.21 12.12
N PHE A 35 -14.21 -1.73 13.26
CA PHE A 35 -13.44 -2.60 14.15
C PHE A 35 -14.23 -3.86 14.53
N ALA A 36 -13.51 -4.95 14.80
CA ALA A 36 -14.07 -6.23 15.21
C ALA A 36 -14.39 -6.30 16.72
N GLN A 37 -13.93 -5.31 17.50
CA GLN A 37 -14.15 -5.23 18.94
C GLN A 37 -14.65 -3.82 19.32
N LEU A 38 -15.54 -3.76 20.31
CA LEU A 38 -16.07 -2.50 20.84
C LEU A 38 -14.94 -1.68 21.46
N ASP A 39 -14.88 -0.39 21.12
CA ASP A 39 -13.92 0.59 21.65
C ASP A 39 -12.45 0.12 21.59
N GLN A 40 -12.10 -0.61 20.52
CA GLN A 40 -10.74 -1.09 20.32
C GLN A 40 -9.77 0.10 20.34
N SER A 41 -8.82 0.08 21.27
CA SER A 41 -7.80 1.12 21.38
C SER A 41 -7.07 1.26 20.06
N HIS A 42 -7.15 2.46 19.47
CA HIS A 42 -6.50 2.77 18.22
C HIS A 42 -6.13 4.25 18.19
N THR A 43 -5.25 4.58 17.25
CA THR A 43 -4.94 5.96 16.93
C THR A 43 -5.68 6.36 15.67
N CYS A 44 -6.49 7.40 15.74
CA CYS A 44 -7.15 7.97 14.56
C CYS A 44 -6.10 8.43 13.55
N GLY A 45 -6.35 8.12 12.29
CA GLY A 45 -5.57 8.57 11.14
C GLY A 45 -6.53 8.97 10.03
N PRO A 46 -6.02 9.48 8.89
CA PRO A 46 -6.87 9.78 7.76
C PRO A 46 -7.65 8.54 7.36
N GLU A 47 -8.96 8.70 7.26
CA GLU A 47 -9.90 7.64 6.90
C GLU A 47 -9.79 7.24 5.42
N SER A 48 -9.17 8.10 4.60
CA SER A 48 -9.00 7.89 3.17
C SER A 48 -7.69 8.49 2.65
N VAL A 49 -7.24 8.02 1.48
CA VAL A 49 -6.15 8.64 0.72
C VAL A 49 -6.44 10.12 0.47
N ARG A 50 -7.70 10.47 0.20
CA ARG A 50 -8.11 11.85 -0.06
C ARG A 50 -7.80 12.75 1.14
N SER A 51 -8.19 12.32 2.34
CA SER A 51 -7.90 13.02 3.59
C SER A 51 -6.40 13.10 3.85
N TYR A 52 -5.62 12.03 3.58
CA TYR A 52 -4.15 12.07 3.71
C TYR A 52 -3.49 13.12 2.78
N LEU A 53 -4.04 13.32 1.59
CA LEU A 53 -3.51 14.25 0.58
C LEU A 53 -4.04 15.68 0.72
N GLU A 54 -5.01 15.93 1.60
CA GLU A 54 -5.57 17.25 1.82
C GLU A 54 -4.50 18.24 2.31
N GLY A 55 -4.48 19.45 1.73
CA GLY A 55 -3.47 20.47 2.02
C GLY A 55 -2.04 20.16 1.55
N LYS A 56 -1.78 19.00 0.93
CA LYS A 56 -0.46 18.70 0.34
C LYS A 56 -0.25 19.53 -0.93
N SER A 57 1.02 19.90 -1.17
CA SER A 57 1.40 20.61 -2.40
C SER A 57 1.08 19.79 -3.66
N PRO A 58 0.85 20.44 -4.83
CA PRO A 58 0.64 19.74 -6.10
C PRO A 58 1.75 18.73 -6.43
N HIS A 59 3.01 19.07 -6.14
CA HIS A 59 4.16 18.21 -6.34
C HIS A 59 4.09 16.92 -5.52
N ALA A 60 3.84 17.04 -4.22
CA ALA A 60 3.62 15.89 -3.34
C ALA A 60 2.47 14.98 -3.81
N ILE A 61 1.37 15.57 -4.28
CA ILE A 61 0.23 14.82 -4.85
C ILE A 61 0.67 14.09 -6.13
N ALA A 62 1.48 14.72 -6.97
CA ALA A 62 2.02 14.10 -8.19
C ALA A 62 2.93 12.91 -7.87
N LEU A 63 3.86 13.05 -6.91
CA LEU A 63 4.71 11.96 -6.42
C LEU A 63 3.87 10.79 -5.91
N TYR A 64 2.87 11.06 -5.07
CA TYR A 64 1.94 10.03 -4.59
C TYR A 64 1.23 9.32 -5.76
N ARG A 65 0.68 10.09 -6.70
CA ARG A 65 -0.09 9.53 -7.83
C ARG A 65 0.78 8.62 -8.69
N ARG A 66 2.00 9.06 -9.01
CA ARG A 66 2.95 8.27 -9.80
C ARG A 66 3.36 7.00 -9.06
N PHE A 67 3.66 7.09 -7.77
CA PHE A 67 3.97 5.91 -6.96
C PHE A 67 2.79 4.92 -6.93
N ALA A 68 1.58 5.40 -6.68
CA ALA A 68 0.38 4.57 -6.64
C ALA A 68 0.04 3.95 -8.02
N GLU A 69 0.36 4.63 -9.11
CA GLU A 69 0.26 4.09 -10.48
C GLU A 69 1.22 2.91 -10.67
N LEU A 70 2.50 3.06 -10.32
CA LEU A 70 3.49 1.98 -10.39
C LEU A 70 3.09 0.77 -9.55
N VAL A 71 2.58 1.01 -8.34
CA VAL A 71 2.06 -0.07 -7.48
C VAL A 71 0.90 -0.81 -8.17
N ARG A 72 -0.07 -0.09 -8.72
CA ARG A 72 -1.24 -0.70 -9.39
C ARG A 72 -0.88 -1.45 -10.67
N ARG A 73 0.22 -1.11 -11.35
CA ARG A 73 0.74 -1.89 -12.49
C ARG A 73 1.11 -3.32 -12.10
N CYS A 74 1.41 -3.58 -10.82
CA CYS A 74 1.79 -4.91 -10.33
C CYS A 74 0.59 -5.87 -10.25
N GLY A 75 -0.62 -5.35 -9.98
CA GLY A 75 -1.84 -6.14 -9.85
C GLY A 75 -2.84 -5.56 -8.83
N PRO A 76 -3.90 -6.33 -8.47
CA PRO A 76 -4.84 -5.95 -7.42
C PRO A 76 -4.12 -5.69 -6.09
N VAL A 77 -4.45 -4.56 -5.46
CA VAL A 77 -3.78 -4.07 -4.25
C VAL A 77 -4.79 -3.35 -3.36
N ALA A 78 -4.76 -3.66 -2.06
CA ALA A 78 -5.48 -2.89 -1.06
C ALA A 78 -4.64 -1.68 -0.64
N ILE A 79 -5.22 -0.47 -0.67
CA ILE A 79 -4.56 0.75 -0.22
C ILE A 79 -5.09 1.07 1.17
N VAL A 80 -4.19 1.14 2.14
CA VAL A 80 -4.51 1.30 3.56
C VAL A 80 -3.90 2.61 4.08
N PRO A 81 -4.68 3.70 4.11
CA PRO A 81 -4.28 4.93 4.78
C PRO A 81 -4.12 4.70 6.29
N GLY A 82 -3.09 5.30 6.86
CA GLY A 82 -2.83 5.32 8.29
C GLY A 82 -2.27 6.67 8.72
N ARG A 83 -2.12 6.86 10.03
CA ARG A 83 -1.56 8.12 10.57
C ARG A 83 -0.14 8.39 10.10
N ALA A 84 0.68 7.34 10.02
CA ALA A 84 2.07 7.46 9.59
C ALA A 84 2.21 7.65 8.08
N GLY A 85 1.29 7.13 7.27
CA GLY A 85 1.52 6.99 5.84
C GLY A 85 0.42 6.25 5.11
N ILE A 86 0.72 5.79 3.90
CA ILE A 86 -0.19 4.96 3.10
C ILE A 86 0.51 3.64 2.80
N ALA A 87 -0.06 2.53 3.27
CA ALA A 87 0.44 1.19 3.01
C ALA A 87 -0.29 0.55 1.82
N PHE A 88 0.42 -0.34 1.13
CA PHE A 88 -0.08 -1.09 -0.04
C PHE A 88 0.05 -2.58 0.26
N HIS A 89 -1.08 -3.29 0.19
CA HIS A 89 -1.18 -4.67 0.67
C HIS A 89 -1.66 -5.63 -0.42
N VAL A 90 -1.16 -6.87 -0.38
CA VAL A 90 -1.85 -8.04 -0.95
C VAL A 90 -2.36 -8.92 0.18
N ARG A 91 -1.45 -9.57 0.91
CA ARG A 91 -1.72 -10.29 2.17
C ARG A 91 -1.23 -9.46 3.36
N GLY A 92 -0.05 -8.86 3.23
CA GLY A 92 0.59 -7.97 4.20
C GLY A 92 1.06 -6.69 3.53
N THR A 93 1.81 -5.86 4.24
CA THR A 93 2.40 -4.64 3.67
C THR A 93 3.65 -5.01 2.87
N PHE A 94 3.61 -4.86 1.55
CA PHE A 94 4.79 -5.04 0.70
C PHE A 94 5.46 -3.72 0.33
N ALA A 95 4.71 -2.62 0.36
CA ALA A 95 5.22 -1.28 0.14
C ALA A 95 4.42 -0.26 0.96
N ALA A 96 5.05 0.85 1.34
CA ALA A 96 4.35 1.97 1.93
C ALA A 96 5.01 3.30 1.61
N ILE A 97 4.21 4.36 1.58
CA ILE A 97 4.67 5.74 1.67
C ILE A 97 4.69 6.10 3.16
N ASP A 98 5.89 6.11 3.75
CA ASP A 98 6.10 6.39 5.17
C ASP A 98 5.98 7.87 5.50
N ARG A 99 6.28 8.76 4.54
CA ARG A 99 6.18 10.20 4.75
C ARG A 99 6.05 10.93 3.43
N LEU A 100 5.05 11.82 3.35
CA LEU A 100 4.86 12.73 2.24
C LEU A 100 4.94 14.19 2.68
N THR A 101 6.00 14.88 2.21
CA THR A 101 6.25 16.31 2.43
C THR A 101 6.05 17.09 1.14
N ALA A 102 6.19 18.43 1.17
CA ALA A 102 6.02 19.26 -0.02
C ALA A 102 7.02 18.96 -1.16
N ARG A 103 8.19 18.39 -0.86
CA ARG A 103 9.28 18.16 -1.83
C ARG A 103 9.70 16.71 -1.97
N THR A 104 9.29 15.86 -1.04
CA THR A 104 9.90 14.55 -0.85
C THR A 104 8.84 13.52 -0.48
N LEU A 105 8.92 12.36 -1.12
CA LEU A 105 8.23 11.12 -0.74
C LEU A 105 9.28 10.15 -0.18
N SER A 106 9.08 9.71 1.06
CA SER A 106 9.87 8.62 1.67
C SER A 106 8.99 7.38 1.72
N ALA A 107 9.54 6.26 1.29
CA ALA A 107 8.83 5.00 1.13
C ALA A 107 9.73 3.83 1.49
N HIS A 108 9.11 2.66 1.60
CA HIS A 108 9.83 1.40 1.64
C HIS A 108 9.15 0.33 0.81
N VAL A 109 9.94 -0.69 0.49
CA VAL A 109 9.52 -1.96 -0.11
C VAL A 109 10.07 -3.13 0.69
N VAL A 110 9.32 -4.22 0.77
CA VAL A 110 9.74 -5.48 1.38
C VAL A 110 10.20 -6.43 0.30
N LEU A 111 11.48 -6.76 0.29
CA LEU A 111 12.11 -7.60 -0.74
C LEU A 111 12.61 -8.91 -0.13
N SER A 112 12.69 -9.96 -0.97
CA SER A 112 13.17 -11.29 -0.54
C SER A 112 14.69 -11.41 -0.52
N ARG A 113 15.38 -10.42 -1.07
CA ARG A 113 16.83 -10.31 -1.12
C ARG A 113 17.24 -8.85 -0.99
N ARG A 114 18.51 -8.65 -0.70
CA ARG A 114 19.09 -7.30 -0.64
C ARG A 114 19.26 -6.73 -2.04
N HIS A 115 18.85 -5.49 -2.22
CA HIS A 115 19.17 -4.69 -3.40
C HIS A 115 20.11 -3.55 -3.03
N HIS A 116 20.95 -3.17 -3.98
CA HIS A 116 21.87 -2.05 -3.84
C HIS A 116 21.47 -0.97 -4.84
N ASP A 117 21.12 0.20 -4.32
CA ASP A 117 20.81 1.40 -5.10
C ASP A 117 21.12 2.62 -4.21
N PRO A 118 21.69 3.71 -4.76
CA PRO A 118 22.01 4.91 -3.99
C PRO A 118 20.80 5.59 -3.33
N ARG A 119 19.57 5.35 -3.82
CA ARG A 119 18.34 5.88 -3.23
C ARG A 119 17.95 5.17 -1.93
N PHE A 120 18.47 3.97 -1.67
CA PHE A 120 18.22 3.28 -0.41
C PHE A 120 18.96 3.97 0.73
N THR A 121 18.18 4.51 1.67
CA THR A 121 18.66 5.21 2.85
C THR A 121 18.87 4.27 4.04
N LYS A 122 18.17 3.13 4.07
CA LYS A 122 18.27 2.12 5.12
C LYS A 122 17.78 0.77 4.59
N VAL A 123 18.40 -0.32 5.03
CA VAL A 123 17.90 -1.69 4.84
C VAL A 123 17.78 -2.36 6.20
N GLU A 124 16.59 -2.84 6.54
CA GLU A 124 16.32 -3.63 7.74
C GLU A 124 16.07 -5.09 7.34
N VAL A 125 16.88 -6.01 7.88
CA VAL A 125 16.66 -7.45 7.68
C VAL A 125 15.85 -7.98 8.85
N ARG A 126 14.57 -8.30 8.61
CA ARG A 126 13.69 -8.92 9.62
C ARG A 126 13.80 -10.44 9.60
N ALA A 127 13.92 -11.01 8.41
CA ALA A 127 14.18 -12.42 8.16
C ALA A 127 14.95 -12.56 6.84
N PRO A 128 15.56 -13.73 6.53
CA PRO A 128 16.33 -13.92 5.30
C PRO A 128 15.59 -13.51 4.02
N ARG A 129 14.26 -13.74 3.97
CA ARG A 129 13.39 -13.39 2.84
C ARG A 129 12.44 -12.21 3.12
N HIS A 130 12.70 -11.45 4.17
CA HIS A 130 11.90 -10.30 4.56
C HIS A 130 12.84 -9.13 4.91
N GLN A 131 13.17 -8.35 3.89
CA GLN A 131 14.12 -7.25 3.99
C GLN A 131 13.46 -5.94 3.57
N THR A 132 13.29 -5.03 4.52
CA THR A 132 12.66 -3.73 4.28
C THR A 132 13.71 -2.73 3.79
N HIS A 133 13.54 -2.25 2.56
CA HIS A 133 14.41 -1.26 1.93
C HIS A 133 13.71 0.09 1.92
N TYR A 134 14.25 1.06 2.67
CA TYR A 134 13.73 2.42 2.76
C TYR A 134 14.44 3.31 1.75
N PHE A 135 13.69 4.09 0.99
CA PHE A 135 14.21 5.02 0.00
C PHE A 135 13.46 6.34 -0.02
N ARG A 136 14.03 7.29 -0.75
CA ARG A 136 13.51 8.64 -0.88
C ARG A 136 13.53 9.07 -2.34
N VAL A 137 12.45 9.70 -2.76
CA VAL A 137 12.33 10.35 -4.06
C VAL A 137 11.93 11.81 -3.89
N GLN A 138 12.43 12.66 -4.78
CA GLN A 138 12.18 14.10 -4.81
C GLN A 138 11.50 14.53 -6.09
N THR A 139 11.70 13.81 -7.19
CA THR A 139 11.16 14.11 -8.52
C THR A 139 10.33 12.96 -9.05
N LEU A 140 9.57 13.22 -10.12
CA LEU A 140 8.85 12.16 -10.83
C LEU A 140 9.81 11.22 -11.58
N ASP A 141 10.97 11.73 -11.99
CA ASP A 141 11.98 10.94 -12.71
C ASP A 141 12.67 9.93 -11.79
N ASP A 142 12.72 10.19 -10.48
CA ASP A 142 13.19 9.22 -9.50
C ASP A 142 12.25 7.99 -9.38
N LEU A 143 11.01 8.10 -9.87
CA LEU A 143 10.00 7.01 -9.94
C LEU A 143 10.05 6.33 -11.31
N ASP A 144 11.23 5.81 -11.61
CA ASP A 144 11.64 5.16 -12.84
C ASP A 144 11.32 3.64 -12.85
N GLU A 145 11.86 2.94 -13.85
CA GLU A 145 11.68 1.50 -14.01
C GLU A 145 12.44 0.67 -12.96
N ASP A 146 13.46 1.22 -12.28
CA ASP A 146 14.09 0.52 -11.16
C ASP A 146 13.14 0.47 -9.96
N VAL A 147 12.50 1.61 -9.63
CA VAL A 147 11.45 1.64 -8.60
C VAL A 147 10.29 0.72 -8.98
N ALA A 148 9.88 0.71 -10.25
CA ALA A 148 8.86 -0.21 -10.75
C ALA A 148 9.29 -1.69 -10.55
N GLY A 149 10.55 -2.02 -10.82
CA GLY A 149 11.13 -3.33 -10.60
C GLY A 149 11.12 -3.76 -9.13
N TRP A 150 11.45 -2.85 -8.21
CA TRP A 150 11.38 -3.14 -6.78
C TRP A 150 9.95 -3.38 -6.30
N LEU A 151 9.00 -2.58 -6.77
CA LEU A 151 7.58 -2.73 -6.45
C LEU A 151 7.03 -4.07 -6.98
N ALA A 152 7.39 -4.44 -8.20
CA ALA A 152 7.00 -5.72 -8.78
C ALA A 152 7.58 -6.90 -7.99
N GLU A 153 8.87 -6.86 -7.60
CA GLU A 153 9.46 -7.90 -6.77
C GLU A 153 8.76 -7.98 -5.41
N ALA A 154 8.55 -6.86 -4.73
CA ALA A 154 7.88 -6.80 -3.42
C ALA A 154 6.46 -7.37 -3.48
N TYR A 155 5.69 -7.03 -4.53
CA TYR A 155 4.36 -7.56 -4.78
C TYR A 155 4.36 -9.08 -4.88
N GLN A 156 5.34 -9.65 -5.59
CA GLN A 156 5.49 -11.11 -5.74
C GLN A 156 5.94 -11.80 -4.45
N VAL A 157 6.64 -11.12 -3.55
CA VAL A 157 7.05 -11.67 -2.26
C VAL A 157 5.86 -11.80 -1.32
N ASP A 158 5.03 -10.76 -1.23
CA ASP A 158 3.85 -10.74 -0.36
C ASP A 158 2.70 -11.63 -0.88
N GLY A 159 2.62 -11.85 -2.20
CA GLY A 159 1.60 -12.70 -2.82
C GLY A 159 1.86 -14.22 -2.70
N ARG A 160 3.03 -14.67 -2.24
CA ARG A 160 3.35 -16.10 -2.12
C ARG A 160 2.74 -16.71 -0.85
N ASP A 161 2.26 -17.95 -0.98
CA ASP A 161 2.04 -18.85 0.15
C ASP A 161 3.42 -19.29 0.68
N GLU A 162 3.66 -19.10 1.98
CA GLU A 162 4.75 -19.79 2.70
C GLU A 162 4.29 -21.18 3.14
#